data_AF-F7YX89-F1
#
_entry.id   AF-F7YX89-F1
#
_cell.length_a   1.000
_cell.length_b   1.000
_cell.length_c   1.000
_cell.angle_alpha   90.00
_cell.angle_beta   90.00
_cell.angle_gamma   90.00
#
_symmetry.space_group_name_H-M   'P 1'
#
loop_
_entity.id
_entity.type
_entity.pdbx_description
1 polymer ?
#
loop_
_entity_poly.entity_id
_entity_poly.type
_entity_poly.pdbx_seq_one_letter_code
_entity_poly.pdbx_strand_id
1 'polypeptide(L)'
;MEIVTDLILGLICSSIGIVGALLLAWLQFTETVIFSLSPFSSINFLVVTGLLIMYNSSFSKNSIGSVVIYCIIAFLYHIGRITEYLEKEDKRFRILFLSFGYTKKEYVGMYLFRKSTHRNLSSLLSCWGLLTTGLVLSDFYANASGKLILGGLLIILGFTSALLDRKE
;
A
#
# COMPACT_ATOMS: atom_id res chain seq x y z
N MET A 1 -0.96 7.04 25.93
CA MET A 1 -1.03 8.05 24.86
C MET A 1 -0.22 7.66 23.63
N GLU A 2 0.92 6.99 23.77
CA GLU A 2 1.78 6.58 22.63
C GLU A 2 1.10 5.65 21.59
N ILE A 3 0.16 4.80 22.01
CA ILE A 3 -0.55 3.90 21.10
C ILE A 3 -1.32 4.69 20.03
N VAL A 4 -2.00 5.78 20.45
CA VAL A 4 -2.84 6.58 19.55
C VAL A 4 -1.97 7.38 18.58
N THR A 5 -0.82 7.88 19.03
CA THR A 5 0.12 8.62 18.19
C THR A 5 0.76 7.72 17.13
N ASP A 6 1.17 6.50 17.50
CA ASP A 6 1.75 5.53 16.56
C ASP A 6 0.72 5.09 15.51
N LEU A 7 -0.53 4.92 15.94
CA LEU A 7 -1.65 4.56 15.06
C LEU A 7 -1.94 5.66 14.04
N ILE A 8 -2.00 6.92 14.48
CA ILE A 8 -2.21 8.08 13.62
C ILE A 8 -1.03 8.24 12.66
N LEU A 9 0.20 8.08 13.14
CA LEU A 9 1.40 8.19 12.32
C LEU A 9 1.42 7.13 11.21
N GLY A 10 1.10 5.87 11.53
CA GLY A 10 0.98 4.80 10.54
C GLY A 10 -0.09 5.11 9.48
N LEU A 11 -1.22 5.68 9.89
CA LEU A 11 -2.29 6.07 8.97
C LEU A 11 -1.85 7.21 8.04
N ILE A 12 -1.21 8.25 8.60
CA ILE A 12 -0.71 9.39 7.82
C ILE A 12 0.32 8.91 6.79
N CYS A 13 1.33 8.14 7.20
CA CYS A 13 2.36 7.63 6.31
C CYS A 13 1.77 6.74 5.20
N SER A 14 0.83 5.86 5.53
CA SER A 14 0.12 5.03 4.53
C SER A 14 -0.70 5.88 3.57
N SER A 15 -1.42 6.90 4.06
CA SER A 15 -2.22 7.80 3.23
C SER A 15 -1.36 8.61 2.26
N ILE A 16 -0.19 9.08 2.69
CA ILE A 16 0.77 9.79 1.83
C ILE A 16 1.32 8.81 0.78
N GLY A 17 1.69 7.61 1.19
CA GLY A 17 2.21 6.57 0.31
C GLY A 17 1.23 6.18 -0.80
N ILE A 18 -0.05 5.98 -0.46
CA ILE A 18 -1.06 5.59 -1.46
C ILE A 18 -1.39 6.73 -2.43
N VAL A 19 -1.45 7.97 -1.97
CA VAL A 19 -1.68 9.14 -2.85
C VAL A 19 -0.53 9.28 -3.85
N GLY A 20 0.71 9.17 -3.39
CA GLY A 20 1.89 9.19 -4.26
C GLY A 20 1.87 8.06 -5.29
N ALA A 21 1.55 6.83 -4.85
CA ALA A 21 1.53 5.67 -5.74
C ALA A 21 0.42 5.75 -6.79
N LEU A 22 -0.77 6.24 -6.42
CA LEU A 22 -1.88 6.46 -7.35
C LEU A 22 -1.56 7.56 -8.37
N LEU A 23 -0.90 8.64 -7.94
CA LEU A 23 -0.48 9.73 -8.83
C LEU A 23 0.55 9.24 -9.85
N LEU A 24 1.55 8.46 -9.42
CA LEU A 24 2.52 7.88 -10.34
C LEU A 24 1.85 6.92 -11.34
N ALA A 25 0.96 6.04 -10.86
CA ALA A 25 0.20 5.14 -11.71
C ALA A 25 -0.63 5.92 -12.74
N TRP A 26 -1.29 6.99 -12.33
CA TRP A 26 -2.03 7.88 -13.22
C TRP A 26 -1.15 8.47 -14.33
N LEU A 27 -0.01 9.08 -13.95
CA LEU A 27 0.94 9.68 -14.90
C LEU A 27 1.48 8.68 -15.92
N GLN A 28 1.69 7.44 -15.49
CA GLN A 28 2.12 6.36 -16.37
C GLN A 28 1.02 5.97 -17.38
N PHE A 29 -0.24 5.88 -16.95
CA PHE A 29 -1.36 5.56 -17.84
C PHE A 29 -1.72 6.67 -18.81
N THR A 30 -1.54 7.92 -18.43
CA THR A 30 -1.74 9.05 -19.33
C THR A 30 -0.62 9.19 -20.35
N GLU A 31 0.34 8.25 -20.38
CA GLU A 31 1.54 8.25 -21.23
C GLU A 31 2.38 9.53 -21.07
N THR A 32 2.20 10.24 -19.95
CA THR A 32 2.98 11.44 -19.64
C THR A 32 4.39 11.10 -19.19
N VAL A 33 4.61 9.89 -18.67
CA VAL A 33 5.90 9.37 -18.24
C VAL A 33 6.04 7.92 -18.70
N ILE A 34 7.14 7.60 -19.39
CA ILE A 34 7.49 6.22 -19.77
C ILE A 34 8.36 5.64 -18.65
N PHE A 35 7.71 5.02 -17.66
CA PHE A 35 8.39 4.30 -16.58
C PHE A 35 7.98 2.83 -16.62
N SER A 36 8.85 1.90 -16.22
CA SER A 36 8.46 0.48 -16.10
C SER A 36 8.05 0.19 -14.67
N LEU A 37 6.78 -0.15 -14.43
CA LEU A 37 6.31 -0.55 -13.11
C LEU A 37 6.75 -1.97 -12.72
N SER A 38 7.12 -2.80 -13.69
CA SER A 38 7.45 -4.23 -13.49
C SER A 38 8.41 -4.51 -12.32
N PRO A 39 9.48 -3.74 -12.07
CA PRO A 39 10.36 -3.97 -10.93
C PRO A 39 9.64 -3.87 -9.57
N PHE A 40 8.62 -3.00 -9.47
CA PHE A 40 7.85 -2.82 -8.23
C PHE A 40 6.94 -4.00 -7.91
N SER A 41 6.60 -4.86 -8.88
CA SER A 41 5.83 -6.09 -8.64
C SER A 41 6.53 -7.05 -7.66
N SER A 42 7.85 -6.95 -7.53
CA SER A 42 8.65 -7.74 -6.57
C SER A 42 8.46 -7.28 -5.11
N ILE A 43 7.93 -6.07 -4.90
CA ILE A 43 7.70 -5.51 -3.57
C ILE A 43 6.42 -6.11 -2.99
N ASN A 44 6.63 -7.19 -2.22
CA ASN A 44 5.57 -7.91 -1.54
C ASN A 44 5.54 -7.59 -0.04
N PHE A 45 4.48 -8.07 0.62
CA PHE A 45 4.29 -7.95 2.07
C PHE A 45 5.55 -8.30 2.86
N LEU A 46 6.21 -9.41 2.51
CA LEU A 46 7.44 -9.88 3.17
C LEU A 46 8.62 -8.90 3.07
N VAL A 47 8.79 -8.26 1.90
CA VAL A 47 9.85 -7.28 1.68
C VAL A 47 9.63 -6.06 2.57
N VAL A 48 8.39 -5.57 2.62
CA VAL A 48 8.03 -4.39 3.41
C VAL A 48 8.12 -4.67 4.91
N THR A 49 7.72 -5.86 5.37
CA THR A 49 7.94 -6.27 6.77
C THR A 49 9.43 -6.33 7.10
N GLY A 50 10.26 -6.88 6.20
CA GLY A 50 11.71 -6.96 6.41
C GLY A 50 12.36 -5.58 6.53
N LEU A 51 11.97 -4.64 5.65
CA LEU A 51 12.43 -3.25 5.69
C LEU A 51 12.03 -2.55 6.99
N LEU A 52 10.79 -2.75 7.45
CA LEU A 52 10.32 -2.16 8.71
C LEU A 52 11.07 -2.72 9.92
N ILE A 53 11.30 -4.03 9.98
CA ILE A 53 12.07 -4.66 11.07
C ILE A 53 13.51 -4.14 11.07
N MET A 54 14.18 -4.16 9.91
CA MET A 54 15.56 -3.71 9.78
C MET A 54 15.69 -2.24 10.20
N TYR A 55 14.83 -1.36 9.66
CA TYR A 55 14.86 0.05 9.96
C TYR A 55 14.61 0.34 11.45
N ASN A 56 13.56 -0.27 12.01
CA ASN A 56 13.19 -0.04 13.41
C ASN A 56 14.18 -0.67 14.41
N SER A 57 15.02 -1.62 13.98
CA SER A 57 16.09 -2.18 14.81
C SER A 57 17.34 -1.28 14.88
N SER A 58 17.57 -0.48 13.84
CA SER A 58 18.82 0.30 13.69
C SER A 58 18.65 1.79 14.00
N PHE A 59 17.44 2.32 13.98
CA PHE A 59 17.19 3.76 14.08
C PHE A 59 16.20 4.14 15.18
N SER A 60 16.45 5.31 15.78
CA SER A 60 15.55 5.93 16.75
C SER A 60 14.21 6.31 16.13
N LYS A 61 13.14 6.02 16.85
CA LYS A 61 11.77 6.44 16.51
C LYS A 61 11.62 7.94 16.71
N ASN A 62 10.73 8.55 15.94
CA ASN A 62 10.29 9.95 16.08
C ASN A 62 11.26 11.04 15.59
N SER A 63 12.27 10.71 14.78
CA SER A 63 12.96 11.74 13.99
C SER A 63 12.16 12.09 12.73
N ILE A 64 12.29 13.33 12.24
CA ILE A 64 11.71 13.75 10.95
C ILE A 64 12.20 12.83 9.82
N GLY A 65 13.46 12.39 9.87
CA GLY A 65 14.01 11.43 8.93
C GLY A 65 13.29 10.08 8.96
N SER A 66 12.83 9.64 10.13
CA SER A 66 12.07 8.39 10.30
C SER A 66 10.70 8.48 9.62
N VAL A 67 10.02 9.62 9.74
CA VAL A 67 8.73 9.85 9.07
C VAL A 67 8.87 9.77 7.55
N VAL A 68 9.91 10.40 7.00
CA VAL A 68 10.19 10.35 5.55
C VAL A 68 10.43 8.91 5.09
N ILE A 69 11.20 8.13 5.84
CA ILE A 69 11.48 6.73 5.50
C ILE A 69 10.21 5.88 5.58
N TYR A 70 9.35 6.07 6.58
CA TYR A 70 8.06 5.37 6.65
C TYR A 70 7.15 5.72 5.47
N CYS A 71 7.12 6.99 5.03
CA CYS A 71 6.39 7.38 3.83
C CYS A 71 6.94 6.70 2.57
N ILE A 72 8.27 6.57 2.43
CA ILE A 72 8.91 5.87 1.31
C ILE A 72 8.54 4.37 1.34
N ILE A 73 8.62 3.73 2.50
CA ILE A 73 8.26 2.31 2.65
C ILE A 73 6.78 2.10 2.33
N ALA A 74 5.89 2.99 2.79
CA ALA A 74 4.47 2.95 2.47
C ALA A 74 4.22 3.14 0.96
N PHE A 75 4.89 4.11 0.34
CA PHE A 75 4.83 4.31 -1.10
C PHE A 75 5.25 3.05 -1.87
N LEU A 76 6.37 2.42 -1.50
CA LEU A 76 6.87 1.17 -2.10
C LEU A 76 5.87 0.02 -1.94
N TYR A 77 5.20 -0.08 -0.79
CA TYR A 77 4.15 -1.07 -0.59
C TYR A 77 2.96 -0.85 -1.53
N HIS A 78 2.46 0.38 -1.60
CA HIS A 78 1.30 0.72 -2.41
C HIS A 78 1.58 0.60 -3.91
N ILE A 79 2.75 1.04 -4.37
CA ILE A 79 3.13 0.93 -5.79
C ILE A 79 3.31 -0.53 -6.21
N GLY A 80 3.85 -1.40 -5.35
CA GLY A 80 3.96 -2.84 -5.67
C GLY A 80 2.59 -3.49 -5.83
N ARG A 81 1.65 -3.19 -4.92
CA ARG A 81 0.26 -3.67 -4.99
C ARG A 81 -0.49 -3.15 -6.23
N ILE A 82 -0.33 -1.87 -6.53
CA ILE A 82 -0.92 -1.25 -7.72
C ILE A 82 -0.32 -1.88 -8.98
N THR A 83 1.00 -2.06 -9.05
CA THR A 83 1.66 -2.72 -10.18
C THR A 83 1.12 -4.11 -10.44
N GLU A 84 1.04 -4.96 -9.41
CA GLU A 84 0.52 -6.32 -9.55
C GLU A 84 -0.95 -6.34 -10.03
N TYR A 85 -1.74 -5.35 -9.60
CA TYR A 85 -3.11 -5.19 -10.07
C TYR A 85 -3.16 -4.77 -11.54
N LEU A 86 -2.36 -3.78 -11.91
CA LEU A 86 -2.29 -3.25 -13.27
C LEU A 86 -1.78 -4.28 -14.27
N GLU A 87 -0.79 -5.10 -13.91
CA GLU A 87 -0.31 -6.18 -14.78
C GLU A 87 -1.40 -7.25 -15.04
N LYS A 88 -2.29 -7.48 -14.08
CA LYS A 88 -3.44 -8.39 -14.23
C LYS A 88 -4.54 -7.76 -15.09
N GLU A 89 -4.80 -6.47 -14.91
CA GLU A 89 -5.83 -5.75 -15.67
C GLU A 89 -5.37 -5.36 -17.08
N ASP A 90 -4.09 -5.08 -17.35
CA ASP A 90 -3.58 -4.78 -18.70
C ASP A 90 -3.85 -5.94 -19.67
N LYS A 91 -3.72 -7.19 -19.20
CA LYS A 91 -4.08 -8.38 -19.96
C LYS A 91 -5.58 -8.43 -20.29
N ARG A 92 -6.44 -8.05 -19.35
CA ARG A 92 -7.91 -8.02 -19.52
C ARG A 92 -8.35 -6.84 -20.38
N PHE A 93 -7.75 -5.68 -20.17
CA PHE A 93 -7.94 -4.47 -20.95
C PHE A 93 -7.57 -4.69 -22.40
N ARG A 94 -6.45 -5.35 -22.70
CA ARG A 94 -6.07 -5.65 -24.10
C ARG A 94 -7.15 -6.45 -24.82
N ILE A 95 -7.84 -7.36 -24.13
CA ILE A 95 -8.94 -8.17 -24.67
C ILE A 95 -10.23 -7.32 -24.84
N LEU A 96 -10.55 -6.48 -23.85
CA LEU A 96 -11.72 -5.58 -23.87
C LEU A 96 -11.59 -4.42 -24.87
N PHE A 97 -10.39 -3.86 -25.01
CA PHE A 97 -10.06 -2.79 -25.94
C PHE A 97 -10.20 -3.27 -27.39
N LEU A 98 -9.75 -4.49 -27.68
CA LEU A 98 -9.93 -5.14 -28.99
C LEU A 98 -11.41 -5.40 -29.35
N SER A 99 -12.31 -5.44 -28.36
CA SER A 99 -13.73 -5.79 -28.56
C SER A 99 -14.70 -4.61 -28.50
N PHE A 100 -14.42 -3.58 -27.70
CA PHE A 100 -15.38 -2.49 -27.44
C PHE A 100 -14.92 -1.08 -27.86
N GLY A 101 -13.67 -0.90 -28.32
CA GLY A 101 -13.20 0.38 -28.88
C GLY A 101 -13.09 1.54 -27.89
N TYR A 102 -13.04 1.28 -26.57
CA TYR A 102 -12.86 2.31 -25.54
C TYR A 102 -11.51 3.01 -25.65
N THR A 103 -11.44 4.31 -25.34
CA THR A 103 -10.14 4.98 -25.20
C THR A 103 -9.45 4.56 -23.88
N LYS A 104 -8.11 4.51 -23.86
CA LYS A 104 -7.33 4.18 -22.66
C LYS A 104 -7.69 5.07 -21.45
N LYS A 105 -7.94 6.37 -21.70
CA LYS A 105 -8.27 7.34 -20.64
C LYS A 105 -9.64 7.07 -20.00
N GLU A 106 -10.64 6.73 -20.80
CA GLU A 106 -11.99 6.42 -20.30
C GLU A 106 -11.99 5.12 -19.49
N TYR A 107 -11.28 4.08 -19.96
CA TYR A 107 -11.16 2.83 -19.23
C TYR A 107 -10.52 3.02 -17.85
N VAL A 108 -9.44 3.82 -17.79
CA VAL A 108 -8.76 4.11 -16.52
C VAL A 108 -9.68 4.85 -15.56
N GLY A 109 -10.28 5.97 -16.01
CA GLY A 109 -11.11 6.82 -15.14
C GLY A 109 -12.42 6.16 -14.68
N MET A 110 -13.17 5.52 -15.59
CA MET A 110 -14.50 4.98 -15.29
C MET A 110 -14.45 3.59 -14.67
N TYR A 111 -13.54 2.72 -15.12
CA TYR A 111 -13.54 1.31 -14.76
C TYR A 111 -12.44 0.99 -13.75
N LEU A 112 -11.21 1.38 -14.03
CA LEU A 112 -10.05 0.95 -13.23
C LEU A 112 -10.01 1.65 -11.86
N PHE A 113 -10.19 2.97 -11.80
CA PHE A 113 -10.22 3.69 -10.51
C PHE A 113 -11.45 3.36 -9.67
N ARG A 114 -12.62 3.25 -10.30
CA ARG A 114 -13.87 2.92 -9.59
C ARG A 114 -13.84 1.52 -9.00
N LYS A 115 -13.36 0.53 -9.76
CA LYS A 115 -13.22 -0.86 -9.31
C LYS A 115 -12.06 -1.05 -8.32
N SER A 116 -11.05 -0.19 -8.36
CA SER A 116 -9.91 -0.24 -7.45
C SER A 116 -10.20 0.36 -6.06
N THR A 117 -11.32 1.05 -5.85
CA THR A 117 -11.65 1.70 -4.56
C THR A 117 -11.56 0.75 -3.36
N HIS A 118 -12.18 -0.41 -3.43
CA HIS A 118 -12.12 -1.43 -2.36
C HIS A 118 -10.71 -2.01 -2.17
N ARG A 119 -9.96 -2.19 -3.27
CA ARG A 119 -8.56 -2.67 -3.22
C ARG A 119 -7.61 -1.65 -2.61
N ASN A 120 -7.81 -0.38 -2.92
CA ASN A 120 -7.05 0.72 -2.35
C ASN A 120 -7.32 0.83 -0.85
N LEU A 121 -8.58 0.67 -0.42
CA LEU A 121 -8.94 0.62 0.99
C LEU A 121 -8.29 -0.57 1.70
N SER A 122 -8.35 -1.77 1.10
CA SER A 122 -7.69 -2.96 1.62
C SER A 122 -6.16 -2.77 1.73
N SER A 123 -5.54 -2.18 0.70
CA SER A 123 -4.11 -1.88 0.70
C SER A 123 -3.73 -0.85 1.76
N LEU A 124 -4.60 0.12 2.05
CA LEU A 124 -4.40 1.12 3.09
C LEU A 124 -4.47 0.46 4.47
N LEU A 125 -5.49 -0.35 4.72
CA LEU A 125 -5.64 -1.11 5.97
C LEU A 125 -4.44 -2.03 6.24
N SER A 126 -3.96 -2.75 5.22
CA SER A 126 -2.81 -3.65 5.36
C SER A 126 -1.50 -2.90 5.58
N CYS A 127 -1.25 -1.80 4.87
CA CYS A 127 -0.05 -0.96 5.06
C CYS A 127 -0.07 -0.29 6.43
N TRP A 128 -1.23 0.22 6.85
CA TRP A 128 -1.43 0.79 8.18
C TRP A 128 -1.18 -0.23 9.29
N GLY A 129 -1.71 -1.46 9.15
CA GLY A 129 -1.42 -2.58 10.03
C GLY A 129 0.07 -2.95 10.09
N LEU A 130 0.76 -2.90 8.96
CA LEU A 130 2.20 -3.16 8.89
C LEU A 130 3.04 -2.09 9.60
N LEU A 131 2.74 -0.82 9.37
CA LEU A 131 3.45 0.28 10.02
C LEU A 131 3.23 0.26 11.53
N THR A 132 1.98 0.04 11.95
CA THR A 132 1.65 -0.07 13.38
C THR A 132 2.33 -1.27 14.02
N THR A 133 2.29 -2.47 13.44
CA THR A 133 3.02 -3.64 13.98
C THR A 133 4.55 -3.43 13.99
N GLY A 134 5.12 -2.83 12.95
CA GLY A 134 6.55 -2.56 12.86
C GLY A 134 7.04 -1.61 13.96
N LEU A 135 6.28 -0.55 14.25
CA LEU A 135 6.58 0.38 15.34
C LEU A 135 6.49 -0.29 16.71
N VAL A 136 5.67 -1.33 16.87
CA VAL A 136 5.52 -2.05 18.14
C VAL A 136 6.66 -3.02 18.40
N LEU A 137 7.08 -3.74 17.36
CA LEU A 137 8.19 -4.70 17.41
C LEU A 137 9.52 -4.06 17.80
N SER A 138 9.61 -2.74 17.82
CA SER A 138 10.80 -2.01 18.24
C SER A 138 10.72 -1.47 19.68
N ASP A 139 9.56 -1.53 20.34
CA ASP A 139 9.38 -1.18 21.77
C ASP A 139 9.19 -2.44 22.62
N PHE A 140 10.03 -3.47 22.43
CA PHE A 140 9.90 -4.77 23.10
C PHE A 140 9.88 -4.72 24.65
N TYR A 141 10.12 -3.56 25.25
CA TYR A 141 10.27 -3.36 26.69
C TYR A 141 9.05 -2.81 27.44
N ALA A 142 7.97 -2.35 26.78
CA ALA A 142 6.83 -1.75 27.49
C ALA A 142 5.46 -2.13 26.90
N ASN A 143 4.62 -2.85 27.66
CA ASN A 143 3.19 -3.14 27.39
C ASN A 143 2.81 -3.28 25.89
N ALA A 144 3.57 -4.13 25.17
CA ALA A 144 3.50 -4.27 23.71
C ALA A 144 2.32 -5.14 23.21
N SER A 145 1.60 -5.84 24.10
CA SER A 145 0.55 -6.79 23.73
C SER A 145 -0.64 -6.13 23.04
N GLY A 146 -1.11 -4.99 23.56
CA GLY A 146 -2.25 -4.27 22.98
C GLY A 146 -1.96 -3.74 21.58
N LYS A 147 -0.75 -3.21 21.34
CA LYS A 147 -0.37 -2.67 20.04
C LYS A 147 -0.15 -3.80 18.99
N LEU A 148 0.40 -4.95 19.40
CA LEU A 148 0.54 -6.14 18.51
C LEU A 148 -0.83 -6.70 18.09
N ILE A 149 -1.79 -6.78 19.02
CA ILE A 149 -3.14 -7.27 18.73
C ILE A 149 -3.85 -6.34 17.75
N LEU A 150 -3.73 -5.02 17.94
CA LEU A 150 -4.38 -4.02 17.08
C LEU A 150 -3.77 -3.99 15.67
N GLY A 151 -2.44 -4.02 15.56
CA GLY A 151 -1.76 -4.11 14.28
C GLY A 151 -2.03 -5.44 13.55
N GLY A 152 -2.06 -6.56 14.28
CA GLY A 152 -2.46 -7.86 13.74
C GLY A 152 -3.92 -7.88 13.25
N LEU A 153 -4.85 -7.28 13.99
CA LEU A 153 -6.24 -7.12 13.58
C LEU A 153 -6.37 -6.28 12.31
N LEU A 154 -5.60 -5.19 12.18
CA LEU A 154 -5.59 -4.35 10.97
C LEU A 154 -5.06 -5.12 9.75
N ILE A 155 -4.03 -5.96 9.94
CA ILE A 155 -3.53 -6.84 8.87
C ILE A 155 -4.62 -7.84 8.46
N ILE A 156 -5.26 -8.49 9.43
CA ILE A 156 -6.36 -9.45 9.17
C ILE A 156 -7.53 -8.76 8.47
N LEU A 157 -7.89 -7.54 8.89
CA LEU A 157 -8.92 -6.71 8.24
C LEU A 157 -8.54 -6.36 6.80
N GLY A 158 -7.27 -5.99 6.55
CA GLY A 158 -6.77 -5.74 5.20
C GLY A 158 -6.85 -6.96 4.29
N PHE A 159 -6.46 -8.14 4.80
CA PHE A 159 -6.55 -9.41 4.07
C PHE A 159 -7.99 -9.88 3.85
N THR A 160 -8.84 -9.79 4.86
CA THR A 160 -10.26 -10.18 4.74
C THR A 160 -11.01 -9.24 3.80
N SER A 161 -10.72 -7.95 3.82
CA SER A 161 -11.22 -6.98 2.82
C SER A 161 -10.75 -7.34 1.40
N ALA A 162 -9.48 -7.72 1.21
CA ALA A 162 -8.97 -8.17 -0.10
C ALA A 162 -9.64 -9.47 -0.59
N LEU A 163 -10.01 -10.37 0.33
CA LEU A 163 -10.67 -11.64 0.02
C LEU A 163 -12.16 -11.48 -0.29
N LEU A 164 -12.83 -10.51 0.35
CA LEU A 164 -14.21 -10.16 0.04
C LEU A 164 -14.35 -9.69 -1.42
N ASP A 165 -13.38 -8.90 -1.87
CA ASP A 165 -13.28 -8.31 -3.22
C ASP A 165 -12.99 -9.36 -4.32
N ARG A 166 -12.71 -10.62 -3.98
CA ARG A 166 -12.60 -11.73 -4.96
C ARG A 166 -13.93 -12.41 -5.26
N LYS A 167 -14.98 -12.16 -4.46
CA LYS A 167 -16.29 -12.83 -4.60
C LYS A 167 -17.31 -12.02 -5.40
N GLU A 168 -17.02 -10.74 -5.69
CA GLU A 168 -17.80 -9.87 -6.59
C GLU A 168 -17.19 -9.84 -8.00
#